data_AF-I5BYK2-F1
#
_entry.id   AF-I5BYK2-F1
#
_cell.length_a   1.000
_cell.length_b   1.000
_cell.length_c   1.000
_cell.angle_alpha   90.00
_cell.angle_beta   90.00
_cell.angle_gamma   90.00
#
_symmetry.space_group_name_H-M   'P 1'
#
loop_
_entity.id
_entity.type
_entity.pdbx_description
1 polymer ?
#
loop_
_entity_poly.entity_id
_entity_poly.type
_entity_poly.pdbx_seq_one_letter_code
_entity_poly.pdbx_strand_id
1 'polypeptide(L)'
;MVLIWPALGLAAIVAAMFLLERRFPDAVGRFEENVLAILLAAITFVSFTQVVARYGFNSGWGGALEFTRILFAWMILFGMSYGVKNGIHLGVDAFIRLLPSRLFKAVAIFGAVCVFLYAFILLYAGWMTLVGADVSTNWRQTGAIGYWKFMFDRGTGLDDLRYPLWMQEAFGLQDRVQRWVAYLMLPVGLALLAFRALQGVVGIARGERDLIIAGHEAEDLVAENKDALKE
;
A
#
# COMPACT_ATOMS: atom_id res chain seq x y z
N MET A 1 5.85 -29.68 -1.32
CA MET A 1 5.07 -29.35 -0.10
C MET A 1 5.72 -28.21 0.72
N VAL A 2 6.08 -27.08 0.11
CA VAL A 2 6.77 -25.95 0.78
C VAL A 2 6.18 -24.62 0.33
N LEU A 3 4.84 -24.51 0.40
CA LEU A 3 4.09 -23.36 -0.14
C LEU A 3 3.10 -22.77 0.87
N ILE A 4 2.90 -23.45 1.99
CA ILE A 4 1.85 -23.13 2.95
C ILE A 4 2.35 -22.06 3.93
N TRP A 5 3.57 -22.19 4.46
CA TRP A 5 4.04 -21.33 5.55
C TRP A 5 4.15 -19.83 5.24
N PRO A 6 4.69 -19.39 4.08
CA PRO A 6 4.79 -17.95 3.78
C PRO A 6 3.43 -17.33 3.46
N ALA A 7 2.58 -18.06 2.74
CA ALA A 7 1.22 -17.64 2.42
C ALA A 7 0.32 -17.62 3.67
N LEU A 8 0.45 -18.61 4.56
CA LEU A 8 -0.21 -18.63 5.87
C LEU A 8 0.31 -17.50 6.77
N GLY A 9 1.61 -17.20 6.74
CA GLY A 9 2.18 -16.07 7.48
C GLY A 9 1.58 -14.73 7.03
N LEU A 10 1.49 -14.52 5.72
CA LEU A 10 0.82 -13.34 5.16
C LEU A 10 -0.68 -13.32 5.52
N ALA A 11 -1.38 -14.44 5.37
CA ALA A 11 -2.79 -14.54 5.72
C ALA A 11 -3.02 -14.30 7.22
N ALA A 12 -2.11 -14.77 8.08
CA ALA A 12 -2.14 -14.54 9.52
C ALA A 12 -1.86 -13.08 9.86
N ILE A 13 -0.91 -12.42 9.18
CA ILE A 13 -0.66 -10.98 9.33
C ILE A 13 -1.93 -10.20 8.94
N VAL A 14 -2.52 -10.52 7.80
CA VAL A 14 -3.75 -9.87 7.33
C VAL A 14 -4.92 -10.11 8.30
N ALA A 15 -5.08 -11.33 8.81
CA ALA A 15 -6.10 -11.67 9.79
C ALA A 15 -5.85 -10.99 11.16
N ALA A 16 -4.59 -10.91 11.60
CA ALA A 16 -4.22 -10.19 12.81
C ALA A 16 -4.52 -8.70 12.68
N MET A 17 -4.15 -8.08 11.56
CA MET A 17 -4.47 -6.69 11.26
C MET A 17 -5.99 -6.46 11.22
N PHE A 18 -6.76 -7.39 10.65
CA PHE A 18 -8.23 -7.35 10.67
C PHE A 18 -8.79 -7.35 12.09
N LEU A 19 -8.33 -8.28 12.94
CA LEU A 19 -8.80 -8.40 14.32
C LEU A 19 -8.39 -7.18 15.16
N LEU A 20 -7.17 -6.68 14.97
CA LEU A 20 -6.65 -5.50 15.65
C LEU A 20 -7.40 -4.24 15.24
N GLU A 21 -7.68 -4.04 13.96
CA GLU A 21 -8.46 -2.89 13.48
C GLU A 21 -9.87 -2.90 14.06
N ARG A 22 -10.53 -4.07 14.09
CA ARG A 22 -11.88 -4.19 14.66
C ARG A 22 -11.90 -3.94 16.16
N ARG A 23 -10.83 -4.29 16.88
CA ARG A 23 -10.78 -4.19 18.33
C ARG A 23 -10.27 -2.83 18.82
N PHE A 24 -9.36 -2.20 18.07
CA PHE A 24 -8.64 -0.98 18.44
C PHE A 24 -8.38 -0.05 17.23
N PRO A 25 -9.44 0.51 16.61
CA PRO A 25 -9.31 1.29 15.38
C PRO A 25 -8.40 2.53 15.53
N ASP A 26 -8.50 3.25 16.65
CA ASP A 26 -7.69 4.45 16.92
C ASP A 26 -6.20 4.12 17.12
N ALA A 27 -5.90 2.97 17.72
CA ALA A 27 -4.53 2.53 17.92
C ALA A 27 -3.88 2.17 16.58
N VAL A 28 -4.61 1.46 15.70
CA VAL A 28 -4.11 1.13 14.36
C VAL A 28 -3.96 2.40 13.51
N GLY A 29 -4.91 3.35 13.59
CA GLY A 29 -4.79 4.63 12.88
C GLY A 29 -3.52 5.40 13.26
N ARG A 30 -3.27 5.58 14.56
CA ARG A 30 -2.03 6.23 15.04
C ARG A 30 -0.77 5.47 14.65
N PHE A 31 -0.83 4.14 14.63
CA PHE A 31 0.28 3.31 14.18
C PHE A 31 0.57 3.53 12.69
N GLU A 32 -0.45 3.50 11.82
CA GLU A 32 -0.32 3.74 10.38
C GLU A 32 0.27 5.14 10.11
N GLU A 33 -0.23 6.17 10.79
CA GLU A 33 0.26 7.54 10.68
C GLU A 33 1.72 7.66 11.13
N ASN A 34 2.09 7.09 12.29
CA ASN A 34 3.47 7.08 12.77
C ASN A 34 4.41 6.36 11.82
N VAL A 35 4.00 5.22 11.24
CA VAL A 35 4.80 4.50 10.23
C VAL A 35 5.06 5.40 9.02
N LEU A 36 4.04 6.08 8.50
CA LEU A 36 4.19 7.01 7.37
C LEU A 36 5.11 8.19 7.71
N ALA A 37 4.95 8.79 8.88
CA ALA A 37 5.79 9.89 9.35
C ALA A 37 7.25 9.46 9.52
N ILE A 38 7.51 8.28 10.09
CA ILE A 38 8.86 7.71 10.26
C ILE A 38 9.49 7.42 8.90
N LEU A 39 8.75 6.83 7.95
CA LEU A 39 9.26 6.56 6.60
C LEU A 39 9.65 7.86 5.91
N LEU A 40 8.79 8.89 5.96
CA LEU A 40 9.07 10.20 5.38
C LEU A 40 10.31 10.86 6.03
N ALA A 41 10.37 10.85 7.37
CA ALA A 41 11.50 11.40 8.11
C ALA A 41 12.81 10.68 7.76
N ALA A 42 12.78 9.35 7.64
CA ALA A 42 13.94 8.54 7.26
C ALA A 42 14.41 8.83 5.83
N ILE A 43 13.48 8.96 4.86
CA ILE A 43 13.82 9.33 3.48
C ILE A 43 14.49 10.70 3.46
N THR A 44 13.91 11.68 4.14
CA THR A 44 14.45 13.04 4.24
C THR A 44 15.83 13.05 4.89
N PHE A 45 15.98 12.38 6.02
CA PHE A 45 17.24 12.32 6.76
C PHE A 45 18.34 11.64 5.94
N VAL A 46 18.07 10.50 5.31
CA VAL A 46 19.05 9.82 4.47
C VAL A 46 19.41 10.67 3.25
N SER A 47 18.42 11.27 2.59
CA SER A 47 18.67 12.12 1.41
C SER A 47 19.50 13.35 1.77
N PHE A 48 19.19 14.01 2.89
CA PHE A 48 19.93 15.16 3.38
C PHE A 48 21.37 14.80 3.77
N THR A 49 21.55 13.74 4.57
CA THR A 49 22.88 13.27 4.97
C THR A 49 23.72 12.84 3.76
N GLN A 50 23.11 12.28 2.71
CA GLN A 50 23.83 11.99 1.46
C GLN A 50 24.33 13.23 0.75
N VAL A 51 23.54 14.31 0.70
CA VAL A 51 23.99 15.58 0.11
C VAL A 51 25.17 16.12 0.92
N VAL A 52 25.07 16.13 2.25
CA VAL A 52 26.16 16.59 3.13
C VAL A 52 27.42 15.73 2.97
N ALA A 53 27.30 14.40 2.98
CA ALA A 53 28.41 13.49 2.81
C ALA A 53 29.13 13.72 1.47
N ARG A 54 28.36 13.88 0.39
CA ARG A 54 28.88 14.01 -0.96
C ARG A 54 29.57 15.34 -1.19
N TYR A 55 28.93 16.44 -0.82
CA TYR A 55 29.46 17.78 -1.11
C TYR A 55 30.38 18.33 -0.02
N GLY A 56 30.16 17.93 1.24
CA GLY A 56 30.97 18.38 2.38
C GLY A 56 32.20 17.51 2.65
N PHE A 57 32.10 16.20 2.42
CA PHE A 57 33.16 15.23 2.80
C PHE A 57 33.70 14.42 1.63
N ASN A 58 33.22 14.66 0.39
CA ASN A 58 33.56 13.87 -0.79
C ASN A 58 33.41 12.35 -0.54
N SER A 59 32.41 11.97 0.25
CA SER A 59 32.10 10.60 0.65
C SER A 59 30.60 10.32 0.49
N GLY A 60 30.15 9.09 0.73
CA GLY A 60 28.74 8.77 0.62
C GLY A 60 28.43 7.33 0.99
N TRP A 61 27.14 7.05 1.13
CA TRP A 61 26.66 5.69 1.36
C TRP A 61 26.15 5.11 0.04
N GLY A 62 26.86 4.12 -0.51
CA GLY A 62 26.53 3.50 -1.80
C GLY A 62 25.08 3.00 -1.89
N GLY A 63 24.54 2.47 -0.79
CA GLY A 63 23.16 1.97 -0.71
C GLY A 63 22.08 3.01 -0.47
N ALA A 64 22.40 4.30 -0.33
CA ALA A 64 21.42 5.31 0.09
C ALA A 64 20.29 5.53 -0.91
N LEU A 65 20.61 5.50 -2.21
CA LEU A 65 19.62 5.67 -3.27
C LEU A 65 18.67 4.47 -3.33
N GLU A 66 19.19 3.25 -3.22
CA GLU A 66 18.36 2.04 -3.18
C GLU A 66 17.51 2.02 -1.91
N PHE A 67 18.08 2.36 -0.76
CA PHE A 67 17.36 2.44 0.52
C PHE A 67 16.20 3.44 0.49
N THR A 68 16.45 4.67 0.05
CA THR A 68 15.41 5.71 -0.03
C THR A 68 14.29 5.33 -1.01
N ARG A 69 14.61 4.69 -2.14
CA ARG A 69 13.60 4.17 -3.08
C ARG A 69 12.75 3.07 -2.45
N ILE A 70 13.35 2.17 -1.67
CA ILE A 70 12.62 1.12 -0.96
C ILE A 70 11.70 1.75 0.09
N LEU A 71 12.18 2.67 0.92
CA LEU A 71 11.36 3.37 1.91
C LEU A 71 10.21 4.16 1.24
N PHE A 72 10.48 4.80 0.10
CA PHE A 72 9.46 5.52 -0.66
C PHE A 72 8.39 4.57 -1.20
N ALA A 73 8.79 3.41 -1.75
CA ALA A 73 7.84 2.37 -2.15
C ALA A 73 7.01 1.86 -0.97
N TRP A 74 7.63 1.70 0.21
CA TRP A 74 6.92 1.30 1.43
C TRP A 74 5.91 2.35 1.87
N MET A 75 6.29 3.63 1.80
CA MET A 75 5.42 4.76 2.12
C MET A 75 4.22 4.81 1.16
N ILE A 76 4.42 4.59 -0.14
CA ILE A 76 3.31 4.51 -1.11
C ILE A 76 2.38 3.33 -0.77
N LEU A 77 2.94 2.13 -0.54
CA LEU A 77 2.16 0.93 -0.30
C LEU A 77 1.33 1.00 0.99
N PHE A 78 1.90 1.52 2.08
CA PHE A 78 1.13 1.81 3.31
C PHE A 78 0.16 2.97 3.11
N GLY A 79 0.64 4.05 2.49
CA GLY A 79 -0.09 5.30 2.28
C GLY A 79 -1.33 5.13 1.43
N MET A 80 -1.33 4.23 0.45
CA MET A 80 -2.51 3.91 -0.34
C MET A 80 -3.66 3.38 0.54
N SER A 81 -3.38 2.47 1.47
CA SER A 81 -4.39 1.92 2.38
C SER A 81 -4.87 2.97 3.40
N TYR A 82 -3.92 3.65 4.06
CA TYR A 82 -4.22 4.76 4.96
C TYR A 82 -5.05 5.85 4.25
N GLY A 83 -4.76 6.08 2.97
CA GLY A 83 -5.44 7.08 2.18
C GLY A 83 -6.91 6.77 1.90
N VAL A 84 -7.23 5.49 1.65
CA VAL A 84 -8.62 5.03 1.52
C VAL A 84 -9.36 5.10 2.85
N LYS A 85 -8.68 4.82 3.97
CA LYS A 85 -9.28 4.90 5.32
C LYS A 85 -9.72 6.32 5.66
N ASN A 86 -8.85 7.30 5.41
CA ASN A 86 -9.07 8.70 5.78
C ASN A 86 -9.66 9.55 4.66
N GLY A 87 -9.96 8.97 3.49
CA GLY A 87 -10.55 9.70 2.36
C GLY A 87 -9.66 10.79 1.77
N ILE A 88 -8.33 10.70 1.94
CA ILE A 88 -7.37 11.70 1.46
C ILE A 88 -6.93 11.50 0.00
N HIS A 89 -7.36 10.41 -0.64
CA HIS A 89 -7.15 10.27 -2.09
C HIS A 89 -8.04 11.26 -2.83
N LEU A 90 -7.57 11.74 -3.98
CA LEU A 90 -8.36 12.63 -4.81
C LEU A 90 -9.49 11.83 -5.49
N GLY A 91 -10.74 12.21 -5.23
CA GLY A 91 -11.92 11.65 -5.86
C GLY A 91 -12.66 12.69 -6.68
N VAL A 92 -13.04 12.34 -7.91
CA VAL A 92 -13.92 13.16 -8.75
C VAL A 92 -15.32 12.55 -8.71
N ASP A 93 -16.26 13.22 -8.06
CA ASP A 93 -17.61 12.72 -7.82
C ASP A 93 -18.73 13.61 -8.42
N ALA A 94 -18.37 14.68 -9.12
CA ALA A 94 -19.30 15.64 -9.72
C ALA A 94 -20.42 14.98 -10.56
N PHE A 95 -20.07 14.03 -11.44
CA PHE A 95 -21.04 13.36 -12.30
C PHE A 95 -21.96 12.41 -11.55
N ILE A 96 -21.44 11.68 -10.56
CA ILE A 96 -22.23 10.67 -9.84
C ILE A 96 -23.21 11.33 -8.86
N ARG A 97 -22.87 12.51 -8.31
CA ARG A 97 -23.75 13.29 -7.43
C ARG A 97 -25.01 13.82 -8.11
N LEU A 98 -25.03 13.88 -9.45
CA LEU A 98 -26.21 14.25 -10.24
C LEU A 98 -27.23 13.10 -10.36
N LEU A 99 -26.85 11.87 -10.01
CA LEU A 99 -27.69 10.69 -10.17
C LEU A 99 -28.74 10.61 -9.04
N PRO A 100 -29.92 10.06 -9.30
CA PRO A 100 -30.89 9.78 -8.24
C PRO A 100 -30.31 8.80 -7.22
N SER A 101 -30.73 8.91 -5.95
CA SER A 101 -30.11 8.23 -4.79
C SER A 101 -29.85 6.74 -4.97
N ARG A 102 -30.77 6.01 -5.61
CA ARG A 102 -30.61 4.57 -5.89
C ARG A 102 -29.47 4.28 -6.87
N LEU A 103 -29.35 5.09 -7.91
CA LEU A 103 -28.32 4.94 -8.94
C LEU A 103 -26.96 5.44 -8.43
N PHE A 104 -26.93 6.53 -7.65
CA PHE A 104 -25.74 6.97 -6.93
C PHE A 104 -25.16 5.83 -6.08
N LYS A 105 -25.99 5.20 -5.24
CA LYS A 105 -25.55 4.08 -4.39
C LYS A 105 -25.03 2.89 -5.20
N ALA A 106 -25.69 2.54 -6.30
CA ALA A 106 -25.24 1.46 -7.17
C ALA A 106 -23.87 1.75 -7.80
N VAL A 107 -23.66 2.97 -8.31
CA VAL A 107 -22.39 3.40 -8.90
C VAL A 107 -21.28 3.52 -7.85
N ALA A 108 -21.60 4.01 -6.66
CA ALA A 108 -20.66 4.08 -5.53
C ALA A 108 -20.17 2.69 -5.09
N ILE A 109 -21.10 1.72 -4.95
CA ILE A 109 -20.76 0.32 -4.65
C ILE A 109 -19.91 -0.27 -5.78
N PHE A 110 -20.30 -0.05 -7.03
CA PHE A 110 -19.54 -0.52 -8.19
C PHE A 110 -18.10 0.00 -8.18
N GLY A 111 -17.90 1.30 -7.97
CA GLY A 111 -16.57 1.90 -7.85
C GLY A 111 -15.74 1.28 -6.73
N ALA A 112 -16.33 1.10 -5.55
CA ALA A 112 -15.65 0.46 -4.42
C ALA A 112 -15.27 -1.01 -4.71
N VAL A 113 -16.14 -1.76 -5.41
CA VAL A 113 -15.86 -3.12 -5.86
C VAL A 113 -14.73 -3.14 -6.90
N CYS A 114 -14.69 -2.19 -7.84
CA CYS A 114 -13.60 -2.07 -8.80
C CYS A 114 -12.25 -1.83 -8.10
N VAL A 115 -12.20 -0.97 -7.08
CA VAL A 115 -10.98 -0.75 -6.28
C VAL A 115 -10.56 -2.03 -5.55
N PHE A 116 -11.52 -2.75 -4.96
CA PHE A 116 -11.26 -4.04 -4.32
C PHE A 116 -10.70 -5.06 -5.31
N LEU A 117 -11.34 -5.23 -6.47
CA LEU A 117 -10.90 -6.17 -7.50
C LEU A 117 -9.52 -5.80 -8.02
N TYR A 118 -9.25 -4.52 -8.27
CA TYR A 118 -7.93 -4.05 -8.68
C TYR A 118 -6.85 -4.42 -7.65
N ALA A 119 -7.08 -4.09 -6.38
CA ALA A 119 -6.16 -4.44 -5.30
C ALA A 119 -5.97 -5.96 -5.18
N PHE A 120 -7.05 -6.74 -5.35
CA PHE A 120 -7.01 -8.20 -5.27
C PHE A 120 -6.28 -8.84 -6.45
N ILE A 121 -6.45 -8.34 -7.68
CA ILE A 121 -5.68 -8.78 -8.87
C ILE A 121 -4.19 -8.53 -8.64
N LEU A 122 -3.82 -7.33 -8.17
CA LEU A 122 -2.42 -7.01 -7.89
C LEU A 122 -1.85 -7.86 -6.77
N LEU A 123 -2.65 -8.18 -5.74
CA LEU A 123 -2.23 -9.04 -4.64
C LEU A 123 -2.03 -10.48 -5.11
N TYR A 124 -3.03 -11.04 -5.76
CA TYR A 124 -3.06 -12.41 -6.24
C TYR A 124 -3.96 -12.54 -7.49
N ALA A 125 -3.35 -12.71 -8.65
CA ALA A 125 -4.09 -12.82 -9.91
C ALA A 125 -4.50 -14.27 -10.25
N GLY A 126 -4.13 -15.27 -9.45
CA GLY A 126 -4.38 -16.69 -9.78
C GLY A 126 -5.86 -17.06 -9.95
N TRP A 127 -6.78 -16.31 -9.32
CA TRP A 127 -8.22 -16.51 -9.46
C TRP A 127 -8.75 -16.16 -10.86
N MET A 128 -8.01 -15.36 -11.65
CA MET A 128 -8.41 -14.95 -12.99
C MET A 128 -8.48 -16.12 -13.99
N THR A 129 -7.86 -17.26 -13.65
CA THR A 129 -8.01 -18.52 -14.39
C THR A 129 -9.47 -18.99 -14.45
N LEU A 130 -10.26 -18.69 -13.42
CA LEU A 130 -11.68 -19.04 -13.35
C LEU A 130 -12.53 -18.28 -14.38
N VAL A 131 -12.06 -17.13 -14.86
CA VAL A 131 -12.71 -16.31 -15.88
C VAL A 131 -12.04 -16.44 -17.25
N GLY A 132 -11.18 -17.46 -17.42
CA GLY A 132 -10.54 -17.79 -18.71
C GLY A 132 -9.27 -17.00 -19.03
N ALA A 133 -8.73 -16.21 -18.10
CA ALA A 133 -7.43 -15.56 -18.28
C ALA A 133 -6.32 -16.47 -17.77
N ASP A 134 -5.47 -16.97 -18.68
CA ASP A 134 -4.32 -17.78 -18.29
C ASP A 134 -3.19 -16.89 -17.76
N VAL A 135 -3.17 -16.73 -16.43
CA VAL A 135 -2.11 -16.08 -15.65
C VAL A 135 -1.36 -17.09 -14.77
N SER A 136 -1.68 -18.38 -14.90
CA SER A 136 -1.24 -19.43 -13.97
C SER A 136 0.18 -19.94 -14.24
N THR A 137 0.71 -19.69 -15.43
CA THR A 137 1.94 -20.33 -15.91
C THR A 137 3.21 -19.56 -15.56
N ASN A 138 3.12 -18.32 -15.05
CA ASN A 138 4.29 -17.49 -14.77
C ASN A 138 4.21 -16.78 -13.42
N TRP A 139 5.29 -16.83 -12.63
CA TRP A 139 5.42 -16.06 -11.38
C TRP A 139 5.25 -14.55 -11.60
N ARG A 140 5.57 -14.06 -12.81
CA ARG A 140 5.34 -12.68 -13.25
C ARG A 140 3.87 -12.28 -13.29
N GLN A 141 2.98 -13.26 -13.40
CA GLN A 141 1.56 -13.08 -13.67
C GLN A 141 0.67 -13.43 -12.47
N THR A 142 1.23 -13.90 -11.36
CA THR A 142 0.47 -14.37 -10.18
C THR A 142 0.22 -13.27 -9.13
N GLY A 143 0.65 -12.03 -9.38
CA GLY A 143 0.51 -10.90 -8.47
C GLY A 143 1.67 -10.78 -7.45
N ALA A 144 1.49 -9.91 -6.46
CA ALA A 144 2.49 -9.57 -5.46
C ALA A 144 2.91 -10.75 -4.60
N ILE A 145 1.98 -11.64 -4.23
CA ILE A 145 2.30 -12.85 -3.45
C ILE A 145 3.24 -13.76 -4.24
N GLY A 146 2.96 -13.98 -5.53
CA GLY A 146 3.79 -14.83 -6.39
C GLY A 146 5.15 -14.21 -6.68
N TYR A 147 5.19 -12.89 -6.93
CA TYR A 147 6.42 -12.15 -7.12
C TYR A 147 7.32 -12.16 -5.87
N TRP A 148 6.74 -11.89 -4.71
CA TRP A 148 7.46 -11.94 -3.44
C TRP A 148 7.99 -13.35 -3.14
N LYS A 149 7.16 -14.37 -3.33
CA LYS A 149 7.57 -15.77 -3.15
C LYS A 149 8.74 -16.13 -4.06
N PHE A 150 8.71 -15.73 -5.33
CA PHE A 150 9.81 -15.96 -6.25
C PHE A 150 11.12 -15.35 -5.74
N MET A 151 11.08 -14.12 -5.21
CA MET A 151 12.25 -13.48 -4.62
C MET A 151 12.72 -14.18 -3.33
N PHE A 152 11.78 -14.70 -2.52
CA PHE A 152 12.09 -15.46 -1.32
C PHE A 152 12.84 -16.75 -1.67
N ASP A 153 12.29 -17.55 -2.60
CA ASP A 153 12.89 -18.80 -3.05
C ASP A 153 14.26 -18.57 -3.71
N ARG A 154 14.41 -17.48 -4.46
CA ARG A 154 15.66 -17.17 -5.17
C ARG A 154 16.75 -16.67 -4.23
N GLY A 155 16.37 -16.07 -3.09
CA GLY A 155 17.28 -15.59 -2.05
C GLY A 155 18.27 -14.52 -2.53
N THR A 156 17.95 -13.77 -3.59
CA THR A 156 18.86 -12.78 -4.16
C THR A 156 18.98 -11.55 -3.27
N GLY A 157 20.21 -11.04 -3.15
CA GLY A 157 20.50 -9.75 -2.53
C GLY A 157 20.09 -8.57 -3.40
N LEU A 158 19.94 -7.41 -2.76
CA LEU A 158 19.83 -6.10 -3.40
C LEU A 158 21.16 -5.65 -4.02
N ASP A 159 21.12 -4.60 -4.83
CA ASP A 159 22.23 -4.20 -5.69
C ASP A 159 23.28 -3.37 -4.93
N ASP A 160 22.85 -2.50 -4.03
CA ASP A 160 23.75 -1.59 -3.29
C ASP A 160 23.53 -1.65 -1.77
N LEU A 161 22.36 -2.11 -1.31
CA LEU A 161 22.00 -2.17 0.10
C LEU A 161 22.56 -3.41 0.80
N ARG A 162 23.39 -3.16 1.80
CA ARG A 162 24.11 -4.19 2.58
C ARG A 162 23.73 -4.16 4.05
N TYR A 163 23.82 -5.31 4.70
CA TYR A 163 23.66 -5.38 6.15
C TYR A 163 24.84 -4.71 6.86
N PRO A 164 24.62 -4.04 8.00
CA PRO A 164 25.72 -3.57 8.84
C PRO A 164 26.64 -4.73 9.25
N LEU A 165 27.95 -4.49 9.33
CA LEU A 165 28.97 -5.53 9.63
C LEU A 165 28.66 -6.30 10.91
N TRP A 166 28.29 -5.59 11.98
CA TRP A 166 27.92 -6.22 13.26
C TRP A 166 26.77 -7.23 13.12
N MET A 167 25.85 -7.00 12.19
CA MET A 167 24.71 -7.89 11.97
C MET A 167 25.12 -9.11 11.14
N GLN A 168 26.06 -8.93 10.21
CA GLN A 168 26.68 -10.03 9.47
C GLN A 168 27.45 -10.95 10.41
N GLU A 169 28.23 -10.38 11.32
CA GLU A 169 29.05 -11.12 12.28
C GLU A 169 28.22 -11.79 13.38
N ALA A 170 27.24 -11.09 13.95
CA ALA A 170 26.44 -11.62 15.06
C ALA A 170 25.41 -12.67 14.63
N PHE A 171 24.82 -12.53 13.44
CA PHE A 171 23.72 -13.38 12.99
C PHE A 171 24.08 -14.24 11.76
N GLY A 172 25.32 -14.19 11.29
CA GLY A 172 25.75 -14.91 10.08
C GLY A 172 25.00 -14.47 8.83
N LEU A 173 24.61 -13.19 8.75
CA LEU A 173 23.87 -12.66 7.59
C LEU A 173 24.78 -12.52 6.38
N GLN A 174 24.15 -12.59 5.22
CA GLN A 174 24.78 -12.35 3.93
C GLN A 174 25.18 -10.87 3.80
N ASP A 175 26.12 -10.53 2.89
CA ASP A 175 26.55 -9.13 2.70
C ASP A 175 25.39 -8.21 2.27
N ARG A 176 24.57 -8.68 1.31
CA ARG A 176 23.47 -7.91 0.71
C ARG A 176 22.15 -8.23 1.39
N VAL A 177 21.35 -7.19 1.61
CA VAL A 177 19.97 -7.34 2.09
C VAL A 177 19.16 -8.10 1.05
N GLN A 178 18.42 -9.12 1.46
CA GLN A 178 17.67 -9.94 0.50
C GLN A 178 16.48 -9.16 -0.08
N ARG A 179 16.26 -9.30 -1.39
CA ARG A 179 15.17 -8.64 -2.13
C ARG A 179 13.80 -8.94 -1.57
N TRP A 180 13.58 -10.16 -1.09
CA TRP A 180 12.30 -10.55 -0.50
C TRP A 180 11.99 -9.78 0.80
N VAL A 181 12.99 -9.31 1.54
CA VAL A 181 12.79 -8.47 2.73
C VAL A 181 12.22 -7.13 2.31
N ALA A 182 12.87 -6.47 1.34
CA ALA A 182 12.40 -5.20 0.80
C ALA A 182 11.02 -5.32 0.14
N TYR A 183 10.74 -6.46 -0.51
CA TYR A 183 9.50 -6.66 -1.27
C TYR A 183 8.36 -7.25 -0.45
N LEU A 184 8.59 -7.59 0.82
CA LEU A 184 7.52 -8.04 1.73
C LEU A 184 6.38 -7.02 1.82
N MET A 185 6.72 -5.74 1.64
CA MET A 185 5.76 -4.67 1.68
C MET A 185 4.74 -4.70 0.52
N LEU A 186 5.07 -5.34 -0.61
CA LEU A 186 4.16 -5.47 -1.75
C LEU A 186 2.89 -6.25 -1.37
N PRO A 187 2.96 -7.52 -0.93
CA PRO A 187 1.77 -8.26 -0.55
C PRO A 187 1.10 -7.67 0.71
N VAL A 188 1.87 -7.12 1.66
CA VAL A 188 1.29 -6.49 2.87
C VAL A 188 0.47 -5.24 2.52
N GLY A 189 1.03 -4.29 1.77
CA GLY A 189 0.36 -3.06 1.39
C GLY A 189 -0.86 -3.29 0.50
N LEU A 190 -0.76 -4.21 -0.46
CA LEU A 190 -1.89 -4.56 -1.33
C LEU A 190 -3.00 -5.30 -0.59
N ALA A 191 -2.66 -6.16 0.38
CA ALA A 191 -3.65 -6.78 1.23
C ALA A 191 -4.37 -5.74 2.12
N LEU A 192 -3.64 -4.76 2.64
CA LEU A 192 -4.23 -3.64 3.38
C LEU A 192 -5.14 -2.79 2.50
N LEU A 193 -4.75 -2.50 1.27
CA LEU A 193 -5.59 -1.78 0.31
C LEU A 193 -6.87 -2.56 -0.01
N ALA A 194 -6.75 -3.86 -0.34
CA ALA A 194 -7.89 -4.73 -0.60
C ALA A 194 -8.84 -4.78 0.61
N PHE A 195 -8.29 -4.85 1.82
CA PHE A 195 -9.08 -4.81 3.04
C PHE A 195 -9.85 -3.50 3.21
N ARG A 196 -9.20 -2.34 3.07
CA ARG A 196 -9.87 -1.03 3.18
C ARG A 196 -10.92 -0.84 2.09
N ALA A 197 -10.67 -1.34 0.88
CA ALA A 197 -11.64 -1.31 -0.20
C ALA A 197 -12.88 -2.17 0.11
N LEU A 198 -12.69 -3.35 0.70
CA LEU A 198 -13.79 -4.20 1.14
C LEU A 198 -14.60 -3.54 2.27
N GLN A 199 -13.93 -2.91 3.24
CA GLN A 199 -14.61 -2.07 4.23
C GLN A 199 -15.41 -0.96 3.51
N GLY A 200 -14.82 -0.37 2.46
CA GLY A 200 -15.43 0.58 1.51
C GLY A 200 -16.80 0.12 1.07
N VAL A 201 -16.81 -1.02 0.37
CA VAL A 201 -18.01 -1.68 -0.15
C VAL A 201 -19.06 -1.90 0.94
N VAL A 202 -18.66 -2.47 2.09
CA VAL A 202 -19.58 -2.78 3.19
C VAL A 202 -20.19 -1.50 3.79
N GLY A 203 -19.37 -0.47 4.01
CA GLY A 203 -19.85 0.80 4.57
C GLY A 203 -20.85 1.50 3.64
N ILE A 204 -20.59 1.51 2.34
CA ILE A 204 -21.54 2.07 1.34
C ILE A 204 -22.82 1.23 1.30
N ALA A 205 -22.70 -0.11 1.30
CA ALA A 205 -23.87 -0.99 1.30
C ALA A 205 -24.78 -0.75 2.51
N ARG A 206 -24.19 -0.52 3.70
CA ARG A 206 -24.90 -0.23 4.96
C ARG A 206 -25.38 1.22 5.08
N GLY A 207 -24.92 2.13 4.22
CA GLY A 207 -25.22 3.56 4.31
C GLY A 207 -24.43 4.28 5.43
N GLU A 208 -23.32 3.71 5.87
CA GLU A 208 -22.40 4.32 6.84
C GLU A 208 -21.50 5.38 6.18
N ARG A 209 -21.34 5.33 4.86
CA ARG A 209 -20.61 6.29 4.02
C ARG A 209 -21.18 6.33 2.60
N ASP A 210 -21.01 7.46 1.93
CA ASP A 210 -21.52 7.65 0.56
C ASP A 210 -20.57 7.14 -0.51
N LEU A 211 -19.26 7.37 -0.35
CA LEU A 211 -18.22 6.99 -1.30
C LEU A 211 -17.01 6.35 -0.60
N ILE A 212 -16.22 5.59 -1.37
CA ILE A 212 -14.95 5.01 -0.90
C ILE A 212 -13.87 6.08 -0.71
N ILE A 213 -13.90 7.11 -1.56
CA ILE A 213 -13.04 8.29 -1.54
C ILE A 213 -13.98 9.46 -1.77
N ALA A 214 -14.00 10.44 -0.86
CA ALA A 214 -14.83 11.62 -0.99
C ALA A 214 -14.03 12.75 -1.65
N GLY A 215 -14.63 13.43 -2.63
CA GLY A 215 -14.07 14.63 -3.23
C GLY A 215 -14.28 15.84 -2.32
N HIS A 216 -13.58 15.89 -1.19
CA HIS A 216 -13.69 17.00 -0.22
C HIS A 216 -13.32 18.34 -0.88
N GLU A 217 -12.34 18.32 -1.81
CA GLU A 217 -11.91 19.50 -2.55
C GLU A 217 -13.03 20.12 -3.40
N ALA A 218 -13.95 19.31 -3.94
CA ALA A 218 -15.08 19.83 -4.71
C ALA A 218 -16.15 20.47 -3.80
N GLU A 219 -16.37 19.93 -2.61
CA GLU A 219 -17.29 20.53 -1.61
C GLU A 219 -16.73 21.83 -1.05
N ASP A 220 -15.43 21.88 -0.74
CA ASP A 220 -14.73 23.09 -0.27
C ASP A 220 -14.71 24.17 -1.36
N LEU A 221 -14.38 23.83 -2.62
CA LEU A 221 -14.41 24.78 -3.74
C LEU A 221 -15.83 25.29 -4.04
N VAL A 222 -16.86 24.46 -3.92
CA VAL A 222 -18.26 24.90 -4.05
C VAL A 222 -18.68 25.76 -2.87
N ALA A 223 -18.20 25.48 -1.66
CA ALA A 223 -18.45 26.33 -0.48
C ALA A 223 -17.78 27.70 -0.62
N GLU A 224 -16.54 27.76 -1.11
CA GLU A 224 -15.82 29.01 -1.38
C GLU A 224 -16.43 29.83 -2.52
N ASN A 225 -16.94 29.18 -3.57
CA ASN A 225 -17.47 29.86 -4.76
C ASN A 225 -19.01 30.03 -4.74
N LYS A 226 -19.69 29.66 -3.66
CA LYS A 226 -21.16 29.79 -3.50
C LYS A 226 -21.65 31.25 -3.59
N ASP A 227 -20.79 32.20 -3.25
CA ASP A 227 -21.09 33.64 -3.32
C ASP A 227 -20.55 34.31 -4.58
N ALA A 228 -19.71 33.63 -5.37
CA ALA A 228 -19.17 34.16 -6.63
C ALA A 228 -20.18 34.17 -7.80
N LEU A 229 -21.27 33.40 -7.68
CA LEU A 229 -22.36 33.31 -8.68
C LEU A 229 -23.58 34.18 -8.33
N LYS A 230 -23.49 35.02 -7.28
CA LYS A 230 -24.58 35.91 -6.84
C LYS A 230 -24.47 37.35 -7.39
N GLU A 231 -23.49 37.64 -8.24
CA GLU A 231 -23.39 38.88 -9.03
C GLU A 231 -23.72 38.63 -10.50
#